data_AF-A0A851E0E2-F1
#
_entry.id   AF-A0A851E0E2-F1
#
_cell.length_a   1.000
_cell.length_b   1.000
_cell.length_c   1.000
_cell.angle_alpha   90.00
_cell.angle_beta   90.00
_cell.angle_gamma   90.00
#
_symmetry.space_group_name_H-M   'P 1'
#
loop_
_entity.id
_entity.type
_entity.pdbx_description
1 polymer ?
#
loop_
_entity_poly.entity_id
_entity_poly.type
_entity_poly.pdbx_seq_one_letter_code
_entity_poly.pdbx_strand_id
1 'polypeptide(L)'
;LSGASPFLGETKQETLANITAVNYDFDEEFFSNTSDLAKDFIQKLLVKDTRKRLTIQEALSHPWITLKDETKVQENKKVENTQLKTKRLREYTIKCHSSMPPNNTYINFERFARVVEDISRMEQGCSTLAASHDSLQEDMEALLSIYNEKEAWYKEESESVRHKLSQLKYEYRKMESLKRHLRDDIEAVGASLAGVSGKYAELQSQYESLRQELSEELKWTQDLMSSFQLENEAYVNGNFDSVFSKDINESLMELLNRSRCEEFLAGLNLDVTGSHQ
;
A
#
# COMPACT_ATOMS: atom_id res chain seq x y z
N LEU A 1 -48.30 -46.25 -16.89
CA LEU A 1 -49.73 -46.40 -17.26
C LEU A 1 -49.82 -46.32 -18.78
N SER A 2 -50.55 -47.25 -19.39
CA SER A 2 -50.66 -47.46 -20.85
C SER A 2 -51.46 -46.40 -21.60
N GLY A 3 -52.42 -45.76 -20.91
CA GLY A 3 -53.35 -44.80 -21.53
C GLY A 3 -54.45 -45.45 -22.38
N ALA A 4 -54.62 -46.77 -22.29
CA ALA A 4 -55.73 -47.53 -22.88
C ALA A 4 -56.60 -48.14 -21.77
N SER A 5 -57.90 -48.28 -22.01
CA SER A 5 -58.82 -48.93 -21.06
C SER A 5 -58.67 -50.45 -21.15
N PRO A 6 -58.50 -51.19 -20.04
CA PRO A 6 -58.49 -52.66 -20.04
C PRO A 6 -59.80 -53.30 -20.55
N PHE A 7 -60.91 -52.55 -20.57
CA PHE A 7 -62.22 -53.05 -21.02
C PHE A 7 -62.52 -52.76 -22.50
N LEU A 8 -61.59 -52.12 -23.22
CA LEU A 8 -61.83 -51.61 -24.56
C LEU A 8 -62.16 -52.75 -25.53
N GLY A 9 -63.37 -52.73 -26.11
CA GLY A 9 -63.77 -53.60 -27.24
C GLY A 9 -63.77 -52.84 -28.56
N GLU A 10 -63.97 -53.54 -29.68
CA GLU A 10 -64.05 -52.97 -31.02
C GLU A 10 -65.26 -52.03 -31.17
N THR A 11 -66.33 -52.31 -30.44
CA THR A 11 -67.53 -51.47 -30.38
C THR A 11 -67.83 -50.93 -28.98
N LYS A 12 -68.61 -49.84 -28.92
CA LYS A 12 -69.09 -49.27 -27.65
C LYS A 12 -69.91 -50.28 -26.84
N GLN A 13 -70.74 -51.08 -27.52
CA GLN A 13 -71.59 -52.08 -26.89
C GLN A 13 -70.77 -53.20 -26.26
N GLU A 14 -69.72 -53.65 -26.96
CA GLU A 14 -68.77 -54.64 -26.45
C GLU A 14 -67.99 -54.11 -25.24
N THR A 15 -67.52 -52.86 -25.30
CA THR A 15 -66.84 -52.22 -24.16
C THR A 15 -67.74 -52.18 -22.92
N LEU A 16 -69.02 -51.84 -23.08
CA LEU A 16 -69.98 -51.83 -21.97
C LEU A 16 -70.29 -53.23 -21.44
N ALA A 17 -70.36 -54.23 -22.33
CA ALA A 17 -70.53 -55.63 -21.94
C ALA A 17 -69.32 -56.12 -21.12
N ASN A 18 -68.09 -55.79 -21.55
CA ASN A 18 -66.85 -56.08 -20.84
C ASN A 18 -66.82 -55.45 -19.43
N ILE A 19 -67.21 -54.18 -19.30
CA ILE A 19 -67.32 -53.52 -17.98
C ILE A 19 -68.34 -54.24 -17.10
N THR A 20 -69.52 -54.56 -17.64
CA THR A 20 -70.60 -55.20 -16.88
C THR A 20 -70.23 -56.60 -16.41
N ALA A 21 -69.51 -57.35 -17.25
CA ALA A 21 -68.99 -58.67 -16.93
C ALA A 21 -67.74 -58.61 -16.03
N VAL A 22 -67.11 -57.45 -15.90
CA VAL A 22 -65.76 -57.27 -15.35
C VAL A 22 -64.76 -58.16 -16.11
N ASN A 23 -64.93 -58.23 -17.42
CA ASN A 23 -64.08 -58.95 -18.35
C ASN A 23 -63.09 -57.96 -18.98
N TYR A 24 -61.82 -58.04 -18.61
CA TYR A 24 -60.75 -57.18 -19.11
C TYR A 24 -59.48 -57.99 -19.28
N ASP A 25 -58.63 -57.53 -20.20
CA ASP A 25 -57.28 -58.04 -20.39
C ASP A 25 -56.27 -56.88 -20.42
N PHE A 26 -54.99 -57.26 -20.31
CA PHE A 26 -53.88 -56.33 -20.43
C PHE A 26 -53.16 -56.59 -21.73
N ASP A 27 -53.78 -56.16 -22.83
CA ASP A 27 -53.22 -56.25 -24.18
C ASP A 27 -51.75 -55.79 -24.21
N GLU A 28 -50.85 -56.66 -24.70
CA GLU A 28 -49.41 -56.43 -24.74
C GLU A 28 -49.05 -55.20 -25.58
N GLU A 29 -49.83 -54.87 -26.62
CA GLU A 29 -49.60 -53.69 -27.43
C GLU A 29 -49.67 -52.40 -26.61
N PHE A 30 -50.53 -52.35 -25.59
CA PHE A 30 -50.74 -51.17 -24.76
C PHE A 30 -50.04 -51.26 -23.40
N PHE A 31 -49.93 -52.45 -22.83
CA PHE A 31 -49.46 -52.66 -21.46
C PHE A 31 -48.04 -53.25 -21.37
N SER A 32 -47.31 -53.40 -22.48
CA SER A 32 -45.90 -53.82 -22.51
C SER A 32 -45.00 -53.02 -21.56
N ASN A 33 -45.17 -51.70 -21.49
CA ASN A 33 -44.37 -50.80 -20.64
C ASN A 33 -44.99 -50.57 -19.24
N THR A 34 -46.02 -51.33 -18.86
CA THR A 34 -46.66 -51.22 -17.54
C THR A 34 -46.15 -52.34 -16.65
N SER A 35 -45.56 -51.99 -15.50
CA SER A 35 -44.98 -52.97 -14.58
C SER A 35 -46.03 -53.94 -14.04
N ASP A 36 -45.60 -55.16 -13.71
CA ASP A 36 -46.50 -56.20 -13.19
C ASP A 36 -47.12 -55.81 -11.85
N LEU A 37 -46.39 -55.07 -11.00
CA LEU A 37 -46.93 -54.49 -9.78
C LEU A 37 -48.09 -53.51 -10.06
N ALA A 38 -48.03 -52.77 -11.16
CA ALA A 38 -49.11 -51.88 -11.56
C ALA A 38 -50.33 -52.65 -12.08
N LYS A 39 -50.11 -53.73 -12.84
CA LYS A 39 -51.17 -54.61 -13.33
C LYS A 39 -51.88 -55.30 -12.17
N ASP A 40 -51.12 -55.84 -11.21
CA ASP A 40 -51.63 -56.45 -9.97
C ASP A 40 -52.47 -55.46 -9.15
N PHE A 41 -51.99 -54.23 -9.00
CA PHE A 41 -52.75 -53.18 -8.32
C PHE A 41 -54.10 -52.91 -9.00
N ILE A 42 -54.11 -52.78 -10.34
CA ILE A 42 -55.33 -52.55 -11.12
C ILE A 42 -56.28 -53.75 -10.98
N GLN A 43 -55.78 -54.98 -11.01
CA GLN A 43 -56.60 -56.18 -10.87
C GLN A 43 -57.35 -56.22 -9.53
N LYS A 44 -56.67 -55.87 -8.44
CA LYS A 44 -57.26 -55.83 -7.09
C LYS A 44 -58.29 -54.71 -6.89
N LEU A 45 -58.31 -53.71 -7.78
CA LEU A 45 -59.33 -52.66 -7.81
C LEU A 45 -60.52 -53.03 -8.71
N LEU A 46 -60.25 -53.70 -9.83
CA LEU A 46 -61.27 -54.11 -10.81
C LEU A 46 -61.88 -55.48 -10.47
N VAL A 47 -62.43 -55.58 -9.26
CA VAL A 47 -63.14 -56.78 -8.77
C VAL A 47 -64.66 -56.54 -8.77
N LYS A 48 -65.43 -57.53 -9.27
CA LYS A 48 -66.89 -57.48 -9.36
C LYS A 48 -67.57 -57.42 -7.99
N ASP A 49 -67.08 -58.22 -7.05
CA ASP A 49 -67.51 -58.18 -5.65
C ASP A 49 -66.84 -57.01 -4.94
N THR A 50 -67.63 -56.00 -4.56
CA THR A 50 -67.14 -54.78 -3.92
C THR A 50 -66.49 -55.04 -2.56
N ARG A 51 -66.84 -56.13 -1.86
CA ARG A 51 -66.26 -56.48 -0.55
C ARG A 51 -64.85 -57.06 -0.65
N LYS A 52 -64.47 -57.56 -1.84
CA LYS A 52 -63.15 -58.10 -2.14
C LYS A 52 -62.22 -57.07 -2.78
N ARG A 53 -62.74 -55.88 -3.10
CA ARG A 53 -61.98 -54.76 -3.63
C ARG A 53 -61.13 -54.16 -2.52
N LEU A 54 -59.90 -53.77 -2.85
CA LEU A 54 -59.05 -53.06 -1.90
C LEU A 54 -59.76 -51.83 -1.33
N THR A 55 -59.70 -51.68 -0.02
CA THR A 55 -60.04 -50.42 0.65
C THR A 55 -59.00 -49.36 0.33
N ILE A 56 -59.32 -48.09 0.60
CA ILE A 56 -58.40 -46.97 0.36
C ILE A 56 -57.08 -47.17 1.10
N GLN A 57 -57.13 -47.64 2.35
CA GLN A 57 -55.94 -47.88 3.16
C GLN A 57 -55.06 -49.01 2.59
N GLU A 58 -55.67 -50.11 2.16
CA GLU A 58 -54.96 -51.23 1.53
C GLU A 58 -54.44 -50.88 0.13
N ALA A 59 -55.14 -50.01 -0.59
CA ALA A 59 -54.67 -49.52 -1.87
C ALA A 59 -53.43 -48.64 -1.70
N LEU A 60 -53.44 -47.72 -0.73
CA LEU A 60 -52.30 -46.84 -0.44
C LEU A 60 -51.07 -47.59 0.07
N SER A 61 -51.25 -48.73 0.74
CA SER A 61 -50.14 -49.58 1.21
C SER A 61 -49.62 -50.55 0.14
N HIS A 62 -50.18 -50.55 -1.07
CA HIS A 62 -49.77 -51.47 -2.12
C HIS A 62 -48.32 -51.20 -2.58
N PRO A 63 -47.50 -52.25 -2.82
CA PRO A 63 -46.11 -52.10 -3.26
C PRO A 63 -45.94 -51.18 -4.48
N TRP A 64 -46.90 -51.18 -5.42
CA TRP A 64 -46.85 -50.28 -6.57
C TRP A 64 -46.85 -48.78 -6.21
N ILE A 65 -47.49 -48.40 -5.11
CA ILE A 65 -47.56 -47.03 -4.62
C ILE A 65 -46.36 -46.73 -3.69
N THR A 66 -45.99 -47.68 -2.81
CA THR A 66 -44.97 -47.47 -1.78
C THR A 66 -43.52 -47.60 -2.28
N LEU A 67 -43.24 -48.39 -3.33
CA LEU A 67 -41.87 -48.57 -3.85
C LEU A 67 -41.26 -47.31 -4.49
N LYS A 68 -42.05 -46.27 -4.78
CA LYS A 68 -41.54 -45.02 -5.35
C LYS A 68 -40.73 -44.17 -4.38
N ASP A 69 -40.84 -44.42 -3.08
CA ASP A 69 -40.13 -43.65 -2.07
C ASP A 69 -38.77 -44.27 -1.69
N GLU A 70 -38.54 -45.57 -1.92
CA GLU A 70 -37.34 -46.27 -1.45
C GLU A 70 -36.23 -46.45 -2.51
N THR A 71 -36.49 -46.15 -3.79
CA THR A 71 -35.52 -46.34 -4.90
C THR A 71 -34.93 -45.03 -5.45
N LYS A 72 -34.86 -43.96 -4.66
CA LYS A 72 -34.08 -42.75 -4.98
C LYS A 72 -32.66 -42.80 -4.40
N VAL A 73 -31.90 -43.83 -4.74
CA VAL A 73 -30.43 -43.76 -4.63
C VAL A 73 -29.87 -44.31 -5.93
N GLN A 74 -29.35 -43.40 -6.77
CA GLN A 74 -28.69 -43.59 -8.07
C GLN A 74 -29.60 -43.64 -9.31
N GLU A 75 -29.94 -42.45 -9.83
CA GLU A 75 -29.57 -42.08 -11.22
C GLU A 75 -29.71 -40.56 -11.38
N ASN A 76 -28.57 -39.87 -11.53
CA ASN A 76 -28.49 -38.50 -12.02
C ASN A 76 -28.91 -38.48 -13.49
N LYS A 77 -30.20 -38.31 -13.77
CA LYS A 77 -30.67 -37.79 -15.05
C LYS A 77 -31.52 -36.56 -14.77
N LYS A 78 -31.15 -35.47 -15.44
CA LYS A 78 -31.92 -34.23 -15.61
C LYS A 78 -33.41 -34.53 -15.51
N VAL A 79 -34.09 -33.90 -14.57
CA VAL A 79 -35.54 -33.76 -14.59
C VAL A 79 -35.86 -32.86 -15.78
N GLU A 80 -35.85 -33.43 -16.98
CA GLU A 80 -36.60 -32.85 -18.07
C GLU A 80 -38.06 -32.85 -17.64
N ASN A 81 -38.73 -31.71 -17.79
CA ASN A 81 -40.17 -31.58 -17.63
C ASN A 81 -40.88 -32.58 -18.55
N THR A 82 -41.02 -33.83 -18.12
CA THR A 82 -41.84 -34.82 -18.79
C THR A 82 -43.28 -34.41 -18.58
N GLN A 83 -43.79 -33.59 -19.49
CA GLN A 83 -45.24 -33.48 -19.71
C GLN A 83 -45.79 -34.90 -19.79
N LEU A 84 -46.68 -35.23 -18.85
CA LEU A 84 -47.45 -36.47 -18.89
C LEU A 84 -48.08 -36.57 -20.30
N LYS A 85 -47.80 -37.67 -21.01
CA LYS A 85 -48.32 -37.90 -22.37
C LYS A 85 -49.84 -38.08 -22.31
N THR A 86 -50.59 -36.99 -22.30
CA THR A 86 -52.06 -36.97 -22.15
C THR A 86 -52.81 -37.07 -23.47
N LYS A 87 -52.12 -37.26 -24.62
CA LYS A 87 -52.75 -37.29 -25.95
C LYS A 87 -53.88 -38.33 -26.06
N ARG A 88 -53.64 -39.56 -25.58
CA ARG A 88 -54.63 -40.66 -25.66
C ARG A 88 -55.76 -40.50 -24.64
N LEU A 89 -55.47 -39.96 -23.46
CA LEU A 89 -56.48 -39.59 -22.47
C LEU A 89 -57.38 -38.46 -23.03
N ARG A 90 -56.81 -37.47 -23.71
CA ARG A 90 -57.55 -36.42 -24.43
C ARG A 90 -58.44 -37.03 -25.52
N GLU A 91 -57.92 -37.96 -26.34
CA GLU A 91 -58.71 -38.64 -27.37
C GLU A 91 -59.88 -39.44 -26.79
N TYR A 92 -59.66 -40.21 -25.71
CA TYR A 92 -60.72 -40.92 -25.00
C TYR A 92 -61.78 -39.94 -24.47
N THR A 93 -61.36 -38.87 -23.81
CA THR A 93 -62.28 -37.84 -23.30
C THR A 93 -63.09 -37.19 -24.43
N ILE A 94 -62.46 -36.87 -25.56
CA ILE A 94 -63.15 -36.30 -26.74
C ILE A 94 -64.14 -37.30 -27.35
N LYS A 95 -63.76 -38.58 -27.46
CA LYS A 95 -64.57 -39.65 -28.06
C LYS A 95 -65.75 -40.07 -27.18
N CYS A 96 -65.63 -39.91 -25.86
CA CYS A 96 -66.66 -40.23 -24.87
C CYS A 96 -67.56 -39.05 -24.48
N HIS A 97 -67.12 -37.79 -24.63
CA HIS A 97 -67.83 -36.61 -24.12
C HIS A 97 -68.17 -35.54 -25.18
N SER A 98 -68.48 -35.92 -26.43
CA SER A 98 -68.80 -34.98 -27.52
C SER A 98 -70.06 -34.10 -27.32
N SER A 99 -70.63 -34.05 -26.11
CA SER A 99 -71.81 -33.26 -25.74
C SER A 99 -71.60 -32.29 -24.56
N MET A 100 -70.38 -32.12 -24.02
CA MET A 100 -70.11 -31.11 -22.97
C MET A 100 -69.41 -29.86 -23.54
N PRO A 101 -69.71 -28.64 -23.05
CA PRO A 101 -69.06 -27.40 -23.51
C PRO A 101 -67.55 -27.46 -23.26
N PRO A 102 -66.71 -26.75 -24.06
CA PRO A 102 -65.27 -26.75 -23.88
C PRO A 102 -64.93 -26.28 -22.46
N ASN A 103 -64.33 -27.16 -21.67
CA ASN A 103 -64.07 -26.91 -20.25
C ASN A 103 -62.98 -25.83 -20.08
N ASN A 104 -63.39 -24.56 -20.12
CA ASN A 104 -62.55 -23.36 -19.99
C ASN A 104 -61.76 -23.36 -18.66
N THR A 105 -62.25 -24.08 -17.65
CA THR A 105 -61.64 -24.20 -16.33
C THR A 105 -60.22 -24.78 -16.39
N TYR A 106 -59.98 -25.85 -17.17
CA TYR A 106 -58.67 -26.48 -17.25
C TYR A 106 -57.63 -25.58 -17.97
N ILE A 107 -58.04 -24.94 -19.06
CA ILE A 107 -57.17 -23.99 -19.80
C ILE A 107 -56.82 -22.78 -18.92
N ASN A 108 -57.77 -22.29 -18.13
CA ASN A 108 -57.51 -21.20 -17.19
C ASN A 108 -56.54 -21.62 -16.07
N PHE A 109 -56.67 -22.84 -15.53
CA PHE A 109 -55.70 -23.35 -14.55
C PHE A 109 -54.31 -23.51 -15.14
N GLU A 110 -54.17 -23.99 -16.37
CA GLU A 110 -52.86 -24.11 -17.03
C GLU A 110 -52.22 -22.73 -17.29
N ARG A 111 -53.02 -21.73 -17.71
CA ARG A 111 -52.55 -20.35 -17.86
C ARG A 111 -52.13 -19.74 -16.53
N PHE A 112 -52.94 -19.92 -15.49
CA PHE A 112 -52.64 -19.43 -14.14
C PHE A 112 -51.34 -20.06 -13.60
N ALA A 113 -51.16 -21.37 -13.74
CA ALA A 113 -49.95 -22.06 -13.30
C ALA A 113 -48.68 -21.50 -13.96
N ARG A 114 -48.72 -21.19 -15.26
CA ARG A 114 -47.59 -20.57 -15.97
C ARG A 114 -47.30 -19.15 -15.45
N VAL A 115 -48.33 -18.35 -15.23
CA VAL A 115 -48.15 -16.99 -14.69
C VAL A 115 -47.52 -17.04 -13.30
N VAL A 116 -47.92 -17.98 -12.44
CA VAL A 116 -47.31 -18.17 -11.12
C VAL A 116 -45.84 -18.56 -11.25
N GLU A 117 -45.50 -19.48 -12.16
CA GLU A 117 -44.11 -19.87 -12.42
C GLU A 117 -43.26 -18.69 -12.91
N ASP A 118 -43.80 -17.88 -13.83
CA ASP A 118 -43.12 -16.70 -14.37
C ASP A 118 -42.90 -15.63 -13.27
N ILE A 119 -43.90 -15.42 -12.39
CA ILE A 119 -43.76 -14.52 -11.24
C ILE A 119 -42.65 -15.02 -10.30
N SER A 120 -42.60 -16.31 -9.99
CA SER A 120 -41.54 -16.86 -9.15
C SER A 120 -40.15 -16.70 -9.78
N ARG A 121 -40.03 -16.91 -11.10
CA ARG A 121 -38.76 -16.67 -11.83
C ARG A 121 -38.35 -15.20 -11.80
N MET A 122 -39.31 -14.29 -11.96
CA MET A 122 -39.08 -12.84 -11.89
C MET A 122 -38.63 -12.41 -10.50
N GLU A 123 -39.29 -12.91 -9.45
CA GLU A 123 -38.93 -12.62 -8.05
C GLU A 123 -37.50 -13.08 -7.75
N GLN A 124 -37.14 -14.30 -8.16
CA GLN A 124 -35.78 -14.79 -8.02
C GLN A 124 -34.77 -13.92 -8.79
N GLY A 125 -35.12 -13.48 -10.00
CA GLY A 125 -34.33 -12.53 -10.78
C GLY A 125 -34.09 -11.20 -10.03
N CYS A 126 -35.14 -10.60 -9.47
CA CYS A 126 -35.03 -9.39 -8.66
C CYS A 126 -34.16 -9.59 -7.42
N SER A 127 -34.27 -10.73 -6.73
CA SER A 127 -33.42 -11.06 -5.59
C SER A 127 -31.95 -11.18 -6.00
N THR A 128 -31.64 -11.83 -7.13
CA THR A 128 -30.26 -11.91 -7.63
C THR A 128 -29.70 -10.56 -8.04
N LEU A 129 -30.54 -9.69 -8.63
CA LEU A 129 -30.14 -8.33 -9.00
C LEU A 129 -29.85 -7.49 -7.75
N ALA A 130 -30.70 -7.57 -6.73
CA ALA A 130 -30.48 -6.89 -5.45
C ALA A 130 -29.16 -7.33 -4.81
N ALA A 131 -28.88 -8.64 -4.74
CA ALA A 131 -27.62 -9.15 -4.22
C ALA A 131 -26.40 -8.64 -5.03
N SER A 132 -26.50 -8.54 -6.35
CA SER A 132 -25.43 -7.99 -7.18
C SER A 132 -25.22 -6.49 -6.96
N HIS A 133 -26.30 -5.74 -6.72
CA HIS A 133 -26.23 -4.33 -6.38
C HIS A 133 -25.52 -4.11 -5.04
N ASP A 134 -25.89 -4.90 -4.02
CA ASP A 134 -25.27 -4.82 -2.70
C ASP A 134 -23.78 -5.19 -2.75
N SER A 135 -23.41 -6.23 -3.50
CA SER A 135 -22.01 -6.57 -3.74
C SER A 135 -21.23 -5.45 -4.44
N LEU A 136 -21.81 -4.80 -5.45
CA LEU A 136 -21.17 -3.67 -6.13
C LEU A 136 -21.02 -2.46 -5.19
N GLN A 137 -22.02 -2.23 -4.35
CA GLN A 137 -21.99 -1.17 -3.34
C GLN A 137 -20.84 -1.39 -2.35
N GLU A 138 -20.65 -2.62 -1.86
CA GLU A 138 -19.53 -3.00 -1.00
C GLU A 138 -18.18 -2.76 -1.70
N ASP A 139 -18.05 -3.15 -2.97
CA ASP A 139 -16.84 -2.91 -3.77
C ASP A 139 -16.56 -1.40 -3.94
N MET A 140 -17.59 -0.60 -4.20
CA MET A 140 -17.45 0.87 -4.30
C MET A 140 -17.00 1.49 -2.98
N GLU A 141 -17.57 1.06 -1.86
CA GLU A 141 -17.19 1.52 -0.52
C GLU A 141 -15.74 1.15 -0.19
N ALA A 142 -15.31 -0.07 -0.54
CA ALA A 142 -13.92 -0.50 -0.39
C ALA A 142 -12.96 0.35 -1.22
N LEU A 143 -13.31 0.64 -2.48
CA LEU A 143 -12.50 1.51 -3.35
C LEU A 143 -12.40 2.94 -2.80
N LEU A 144 -13.51 3.50 -2.29
CA LEU A 144 -13.51 4.82 -1.66
C LEU A 144 -12.65 4.85 -0.40
N SER A 145 -12.71 3.78 0.42
CA SER A 145 -11.86 3.65 1.61
C SER A 145 -10.38 3.65 1.25
N ILE A 146 -9.97 2.83 0.28
CA ILE A 146 -8.58 2.75 -0.21
C ILE A 146 -8.13 4.09 -0.78
N TYR A 147 -8.99 4.76 -1.56
CA TYR A 147 -8.69 6.08 -2.12
C TYR A 147 -8.44 7.11 -1.02
N ASN A 148 -9.32 7.17 -0.02
CA ASN A 148 -9.20 8.12 1.09
C ASN A 148 -7.94 7.86 1.94
N GLU A 149 -7.61 6.60 2.21
CA GLU A 149 -6.38 6.21 2.91
C GLU A 149 -5.14 6.65 2.13
N LYS A 150 -5.11 6.41 0.80
CA LYS A 150 -4.02 6.85 -0.06
C LYS A 150 -3.91 8.37 -0.10
N GLU A 151 -5.03 9.07 -0.20
CA GLU A 151 -5.04 10.54 -0.20
C GLU A 151 -4.48 11.09 1.12
N ALA A 152 -4.86 10.51 2.27
CA ALA A 152 -4.32 10.87 3.57
C ALA A 152 -2.81 10.63 3.66
N TRP A 153 -2.34 9.46 3.20
CA TRP A 153 -0.92 9.13 3.18
C TRP A 153 -0.09 10.10 2.34
N TYR A 154 -0.56 10.45 1.14
CA TYR A 154 0.14 11.41 0.28
C TYR A 154 0.20 12.81 0.91
N LYS A 155 -0.87 13.24 1.62
CA LYS A 155 -0.86 14.50 2.36
C LYS A 155 0.21 14.48 3.44
N GLU A 156 0.24 13.45 4.27
CA GLU A 156 1.21 13.30 5.36
C GLU A 156 2.66 13.27 4.83
N GLU A 157 2.94 12.48 3.79
CA GLU A 157 4.28 12.42 3.20
C GLU A 157 4.69 13.77 2.61
N SER A 158 3.77 14.47 1.92
CA SER A 158 4.05 15.81 1.38
C SER A 158 4.36 16.84 2.48
N GLU A 159 3.67 16.74 3.61
CA GLU A 159 3.92 17.59 4.77
C GLU A 159 5.26 17.22 5.42
N SER A 160 5.56 15.94 5.62
CA SER A 160 6.84 15.46 6.13
C SER A 160 8.02 15.99 5.30
N VAL A 161 7.94 15.90 3.98
CA VAL A 161 8.94 16.46 3.06
C VAL A 161 9.05 17.98 3.21
N ARG A 162 7.93 18.69 3.33
CA ARG A 162 7.90 20.15 3.53
C ARG A 162 8.57 20.57 4.84
N HIS A 163 8.36 19.82 5.91
CA HIS A 163 9.02 20.03 7.21
C HIS A 163 10.53 19.81 7.10
N LYS A 164 10.96 18.67 6.52
CA LYS A 164 12.39 18.36 6.31
C LYS A 164 13.09 19.43 5.47
N LEU A 165 12.44 19.88 4.39
CA LEU A 165 12.98 20.93 3.53
C LEU A 165 13.07 22.29 4.25
N SER A 166 12.10 22.61 5.10
CA SER A 166 12.14 23.82 5.92
C SER A 166 13.26 23.76 6.97
N GLN A 167 13.44 22.61 7.61
CA GLN A 167 14.55 22.36 8.53
C GLN A 167 15.91 22.50 7.82
N LEU A 168 16.06 21.90 6.64
CA LEU A 168 17.29 21.99 5.86
C LEU A 168 17.59 23.44 5.43
N LYS A 169 16.56 24.20 5.03
CA LYS A 169 16.71 25.64 4.73
C LYS A 169 17.16 26.45 5.94
N TYR A 170 16.64 26.13 7.12
CA TYR A 170 17.06 26.78 8.35
C TYR A 170 18.54 26.49 8.67
N GLU A 171 18.94 25.22 8.65
CA GLU A 171 20.33 24.82 8.90
C GLU A 171 21.29 25.41 7.87
N TYR A 172 20.89 25.46 6.59
CA TYR A 172 21.69 26.13 5.55
C TYR A 172 21.89 27.62 5.86
N ARG A 173 20.82 28.33 6.24
CA ARG A 173 20.92 29.76 6.61
C ARG A 173 21.83 29.98 7.82
N LYS A 174 21.73 29.11 8.82
CA LYS A 174 22.58 29.12 10.02
C LYS A 174 24.05 28.89 9.67
N MET A 175 24.34 27.92 8.80
CA MET A 175 25.69 27.66 8.33
C MET A 175 26.23 28.84 7.51
N GLU A 176 25.43 29.44 6.64
CA GLU A 176 25.85 30.60 5.84
C GLU A 176 26.10 31.85 6.70
N SER A 177 25.38 32.02 7.82
CA SER A 177 25.71 33.09 8.78
C SER A 177 27.01 32.81 9.51
N LEU A 178 27.26 31.56 9.94
CA LEU A 178 28.50 31.19 10.61
C LEU A 178 29.72 31.37 9.70
N LYS A 179 29.59 30.97 8.43
CA LYS A 179 30.61 31.16 7.39
C LYS A 179 30.91 32.63 7.13
N ARG A 180 29.89 33.50 7.15
CA ARG A 180 30.09 34.96 7.05
C ARG A 180 30.86 35.48 8.25
N HIS A 181 30.46 35.11 9.47
CA HIS A 181 31.17 35.52 10.67
C HIS A 181 32.64 35.08 10.67
N LEU A 182 32.91 33.81 10.32
CA LEU A 182 34.29 33.31 10.21
C LEU A 182 35.11 34.06 9.16
N ARG A 183 34.49 34.50 8.06
CA ARG A 183 35.17 35.32 7.05
C ARG A 183 35.57 36.67 7.63
N ASP A 184 34.65 37.31 8.36
CA ASP A 184 34.91 38.59 9.01
C ASP A 184 36.04 38.45 10.05
N ASP A 185 36.07 37.34 10.81
CA ASP A 185 37.13 37.03 11.77
C ASP A 185 38.50 36.84 11.08
N ILE A 186 38.55 36.11 9.96
CA ILE A 186 39.78 35.93 9.18
C ILE A 186 40.29 37.27 8.66
N GLU A 187 39.39 38.15 8.17
CA GLU A 187 39.75 39.48 7.70
C GLU A 187 40.28 40.36 8.85
N ALA A 188 39.65 40.30 10.02
CA ALA A 188 40.09 41.02 11.21
C ALA A 188 41.49 40.56 11.69
N VAL A 189 41.72 39.25 11.74
CA VAL A 189 43.03 38.68 12.07
C VAL A 189 44.07 39.07 11.02
N GLY A 190 43.71 39.03 9.73
CA GLY A 190 44.57 39.47 8.63
C GLY A 190 44.99 40.93 8.76
N ALA A 191 44.05 41.82 9.10
CA ALA A 191 44.33 43.24 9.34
C ALA A 191 45.23 43.46 10.56
N SER A 192 45.00 42.73 11.65
CA SER A 192 45.86 42.77 12.85
C SER A 192 47.29 42.31 12.54
N LEU A 193 47.44 41.19 11.82
CA LEU A 193 48.72 40.66 11.39
C LEU A 193 49.46 41.64 10.46
N ALA A 194 48.76 42.26 9.51
CA ALA A 194 49.33 43.29 8.65
C ALA A 194 49.83 44.50 9.48
N GLY A 195 49.08 44.90 10.51
CA GLY A 195 49.50 45.94 11.45
C GLY A 195 50.78 45.57 12.21
N VAL A 196 50.87 44.35 12.74
CA VAL A 196 52.08 43.85 13.43
C VAL A 196 53.27 43.75 12.47
N SER A 197 53.06 43.23 11.26
CA SER A 197 54.08 43.16 10.22
C SER A 197 54.59 44.54 9.83
N GLY A 198 53.70 45.54 9.76
CA GLY A 198 54.07 46.94 9.51
C GLY A 198 54.97 47.51 10.61
N LYS A 199 54.61 47.31 11.88
CA LYS A 199 55.44 47.73 13.02
C LYS A 199 56.80 47.04 13.02
N TYR A 200 56.85 45.75 12.69
CA TYR A 200 58.11 45.02 12.58
C TYR A 200 58.99 45.58 11.46
N ALA A 201 58.42 45.89 10.29
CA ALA A 201 59.16 46.50 9.18
C ALA A 201 59.70 47.90 9.54
N GLU A 202 58.93 48.69 10.28
CA GLU A 202 59.36 50.00 10.79
C GLU A 202 60.52 49.84 11.78
N LEU A 203 60.42 48.93 12.75
CA LEU A 203 61.48 48.63 13.70
C LEU A 203 62.75 48.10 13.00
N GLN A 204 62.59 47.25 11.99
CA GLN A 204 63.69 46.76 11.17
C GLN A 204 64.42 47.92 10.47
N SER A 205 63.66 48.86 9.89
CA SER A 205 64.24 50.06 9.25
C SER A 205 64.98 50.93 10.26
N GLN A 206 64.45 51.09 11.48
CA GLN A 206 65.12 51.84 12.56
C GLN A 206 66.45 51.18 12.95
N TYR A 207 66.48 49.86 13.09
CA TYR A 207 67.70 49.12 13.38
C TYR A 207 68.74 49.25 12.26
N GLU A 208 68.30 49.20 11.00
CA GLU A 208 69.16 49.40 9.82
C GLU A 208 69.80 50.80 9.83
N SER A 209 69.02 51.84 10.16
CA SER A 209 69.50 53.22 10.29
C SER A 209 70.52 53.36 11.42
N LEU A 210 70.20 52.87 12.61
CA LEU A 210 71.11 52.93 13.77
C LEU A 210 72.41 52.17 13.49
N ARG A 211 72.34 51.04 12.78
CA ARG A 211 73.52 50.29 12.34
C ARG A 211 74.38 51.09 11.36
N GLN A 212 73.77 51.84 10.44
CA GLN A 212 74.50 52.73 9.54
C GLN A 212 75.19 53.86 10.31
N GLU A 213 74.47 54.56 11.19
CA GLU A 213 75.04 55.60 12.05
C GLU A 213 76.23 55.08 12.86
N LEU A 214 76.08 53.92 13.53
CA LEU A 214 77.17 53.29 14.27
C LEU A 214 78.37 52.97 13.38
N SER A 215 78.14 52.54 12.14
CA SER A 215 79.22 52.24 11.19
C SER A 215 79.95 53.50 10.71
N GLU A 216 79.22 54.61 10.55
CA GLU A 216 79.80 55.91 10.20
C GLU A 216 80.64 56.45 11.36
N GLU A 217 80.16 56.35 12.60
CA GLU A 217 80.90 56.71 13.82
C GLU A 217 82.16 55.86 14.00
N LEU A 218 82.06 54.54 13.78
CA LEU A 218 83.23 53.66 13.82
C LEU A 218 84.25 54.00 12.72
N LYS A 219 83.78 54.36 11.53
CA LYS A 219 84.67 54.80 10.46
C LYS A 219 85.33 56.12 10.79
N TRP A 220 84.56 57.08 11.31
CA TRP A 220 85.06 58.38 11.73
C TRP A 220 86.13 58.25 12.83
N THR A 221 85.87 57.43 13.85
CA THR A 221 86.86 57.15 14.90
C THR A 221 88.10 56.44 14.34
N GLN A 222 87.95 55.52 13.40
CA GLN A 222 89.08 54.87 12.74
C GLN A 222 89.91 55.84 11.90
N ASP A 223 89.27 56.72 11.13
CA ASP A 223 89.92 57.77 10.34
C ASP A 223 90.65 58.77 11.27
N LEU A 224 90.02 59.16 12.38
CA LEU A 224 90.61 60.01 13.41
C LEU A 224 91.84 59.35 14.06
N MET A 225 91.77 58.08 14.49
CA MET A 225 92.93 57.38 15.04
C MET A 225 94.06 57.22 14.00
N SER A 226 93.71 56.97 12.74
CA SER A 226 94.68 56.91 11.64
C SER A 226 95.38 58.26 11.42
N SER A 227 94.68 59.37 11.62
CA SER A 227 95.27 60.72 11.55
C SER A 227 96.30 60.96 12.66
N PHE A 228 96.07 60.46 13.87
CA PHE A 228 97.05 60.52 14.97
C PHE A 228 98.26 59.60 14.74
N GLN A 229 98.10 58.47 14.05
CA GLN A 229 99.22 57.60 13.68
C GLN A 229 100.10 58.21 12.57
N LEU A 230 99.54 59.05 11.69
CA LEU A 230 100.29 59.74 10.63
C LEU A 230 101.11 60.93 11.16
N GLU A 231 100.68 61.57 12.25
CA GLU A 231 101.43 62.65 12.91
C GLU A 231 102.50 62.16 13.90
N ASN A 232 102.45 60.90 14.32
CA ASN A 232 103.35 60.35 15.34
C ASN A 232 104.50 59.48 14.78
N GLU A 233 104.96 59.77 13.55
CA GLU A 233 106.29 59.34 13.06
C GLU A 233 107.44 60.19 13.65
N ALA A 234 107.14 61.13 14.57
CA ALA A 234 108.13 61.88 15.32
C ALA A 234 107.81 61.92 16.82
N TYR A 235 108.39 60.98 17.58
CA TYR A 235 108.56 60.90 19.04
C TYR A 235 107.53 60.10 19.90
N VAL A 236 108.05 58.96 20.37
CA VAL A 236 107.82 58.25 21.65
C VAL A 236 106.51 57.47 21.83
N ASN A 237 106.72 56.15 21.75
CA ASN A 237 106.04 55.04 22.42
C ASN A 237 105.56 55.37 23.85
N GLY A 238 104.28 55.73 23.99
CA GLY A 238 103.61 55.94 25.28
C GLY A 238 102.27 55.19 25.30
N ASN A 239 102.18 54.19 26.19
CA ASN A 239 101.07 53.26 26.42
C ASN A 239 99.75 53.94 26.86
N PHE A 240 99.13 54.74 25.99
CA PHE A 240 97.87 55.45 26.26
C PHE A 240 96.62 54.62 25.89
N ASP A 241 96.72 53.71 24.92
CA ASP A 241 95.57 52.97 24.38
C ASP A 241 94.91 52.00 25.37
N SER A 242 95.68 51.43 26.32
CA SER A 242 95.15 50.37 27.19
C SER A 242 94.25 50.87 28.32
N VAL A 243 94.36 52.14 28.71
CA VAL A 243 93.60 52.71 29.85
C VAL A 243 92.23 53.19 29.38
N PHE A 244 92.19 53.91 28.25
CA PHE A 244 90.94 54.41 27.66
C PHE A 244 90.03 53.28 27.17
N SER A 245 90.60 52.21 26.60
CA SER A 245 89.84 51.07 26.09
C SER A 245 89.09 50.31 27.19
N LYS A 246 89.62 50.26 28.41
CA LYS A 246 89.07 49.42 29.49
C LYS A 246 87.82 50.04 30.14
N ASP A 247 87.89 51.33 30.50
CA ASP A 247 86.77 52.05 31.13
C ASP A 247 85.58 52.23 30.18
N ILE A 248 85.85 52.44 28.89
CA ILE A 248 84.78 52.55 27.87
C ILE A 248 84.08 51.21 27.69
N ASN A 249 84.81 50.09 27.64
CA ASN A 249 84.20 48.77 27.50
C ASN A 249 83.36 48.37 28.72
N GLU A 250 83.83 48.73 29.92
CA GLU A 250 83.12 48.44 31.17
C GLU A 250 81.81 49.24 31.27
N SER A 251 81.85 50.52 30.85
CA SER A 251 80.66 51.39 30.78
C SER A 251 79.65 50.96 29.70
N LEU A 252 80.13 50.50 28.54
CA LEU A 252 79.27 49.97 27.47
C LEU A 252 78.56 48.66 27.89
N MET A 253 79.26 47.80 28.64
CA MET A 253 78.68 46.57 29.16
C MET A 253 77.62 46.82 30.24
N GLU A 254 77.75 47.85 31.08
CA GLU A 254 76.69 48.23 32.02
C GLU A 254 75.43 48.76 31.31
N LEU A 255 75.59 49.58 30.27
CA LEU A 255 74.46 50.15 29.52
C LEU A 255 73.67 49.10 28.74
N LEU A 256 74.36 48.14 28.11
CA LEU A 256 73.73 47.06 27.34
C LEU A 256 72.98 46.06 28.24
N ASN A 257 73.43 45.85 29.48
CA ASN A 257 72.73 44.98 30.44
C ASN A 257 71.50 45.65 31.08
N ARG A 258 71.49 46.99 31.21
CA ARG A 258 70.39 47.72 31.85
C ARG A 258 69.19 47.95 30.93
N SER A 259 69.38 48.09 29.62
CA SER A 259 68.30 48.42 28.67
C SER A 259 67.54 47.22 28.11
N ARG A 260 68.08 45.99 28.21
CA ARG A 260 67.53 44.82 27.51
C ARG A 260 66.35 44.13 28.21
N CYS A 261 66.10 44.37 29.49
CA CYS A 261 65.19 43.52 30.28
C CYS A 261 63.82 44.14 30.60
N GLU A 262 63.68 45.46 30.75
CA GLU A 262 62.42 46.05 31.24
C GLU A 262 61.43 46.40 30.10
N GLU A 263 61.90 46.94 28.97
CA GLU A 263 61.00 47.39 27.90
C GLU A 263 60.45 46.24 27.04
N PHE A 264 61.22 45.16 26.86
CA PHE A 264 60.78 44.01 26.05
C PHE A 264 59.72 43.16 26.77
N LEU A 265 59.75 43.11 28.12
CA LEU A 265 58.74 42.40 28.92
C LEU A 265 57.46 43.21 29.12
N ALA A 266 57.54 44.54 29.15
CA ALA A 266 56.36 45.40 29.25
C ALA A 266 55.49 45.37 27.98
N GLY A 267 56.08 45.18 26.80
CA GLY A 267 55.37 45.10 25.52
C GLY A 267 54.63 43.78 25.24
N LEU A 268 54.89 42.73 26.04
CA LEU A 268 54.29 41.39 25.88
C LEU A 268 53.05 41.15 26.76
N ASN A 269 52.59 42.12 27.56
CA ASN A 269 51.29 42.04 28.22
C ASN A 269 50.17 42.21 27.18
N LEU A 270 49.93 41.14 26.41
CA LEU A 270 48.69 40.93 25.69
C LEU A 270 47.58 40.78 26.74
N ASP A 271 46.67 41.75 26.71
CA ASP A 271 45.41 41.76 27.42
C ASP A 271 44.57 40.55 26.96
N VAL A 272 44.77 39.39 27.58
CA VAL A 272 43.84 38.26 27.53
C VAL A 272 42.76 38.53 28.58
N THR A 273 41.90 39.49 28.29
CA THR A 273 40.65 39.67 29.02
C THR A 273 39.48 39.64 28.04
N GLY A 274 38.70 38.56 28.10
CA GLY A 274 37.32 38.52 27.61
C GLY A 274 37.02 37.55 26.47
N SER A 275 36.53 36.36 26.80
CA SER A 275 35.26 35.79 26.28
C SER A 275 35.12 34.29 26.62
N HIS A 276 34.79 34.01 27.88
CA HIS A 276 34.06 32.79 28.23
C HIS A 276 32.76 33.20 28.93
N GLN A 277 31.72 33.42 28.12
CA GLN A 277 30.34 33.01 28.42
C GLN A 277 29.50 33.06 27.15
#